data_AF-A0A1S2R3F5-F1
#
_entry.id   AF-A0A1S2R3F5-F1
#
_cell.length_a   1.000
_cell.length_b   1.000
_cell.length_c   1.000
_cell.angle_alpha   90.00
_cell.angle_beta   90.00
_cell.angle_gamma   90.00
#
_symmetry.space_group_name_H-M   'P 1'
#
loop_
_entity.id
_entity.type
_entity.pdbx_description
1 polymer ?
#
loop_
_entity_poly.entity_id
_entity_poly.type
_entity_poly.pdbx_seq_one_letter_code
_entity_poly.pdbx_strand_id
1 'polypeptide(L)' 'MINDYLEILLLSQIDILKVKMANIAKSTGINSYETLRCSQELDTLLNLHMKYFSKKNKISDAS' A
#
# COMPACT_ATOMS: atom_id res chain seq x y z
N MET A 1 -21.07 4.86 -2.86
CA MET A 1 -20.66 6.24 -2.52
C MET A 1 -19.67 6.32 -1.35
N ILE A 2 -20.02 5.96 -0.11
CA ILE A 2 -19.06 6.07 1.02
C ILE A 2 -17.84 5.16 0.83
N ASN A 3 -18.05 3.92 0.40
CA ASN A 3 -16.94 2.97 0.16
C ASN A 3 -16.01 3.43 -0.98
N ASP A 4 -16.55 3.99 -2.06
CA ASP A 4 -15.74 4.46 -3.20
C ASP A 4 -14.86 5.67 -2.79
N TYR A 5 -15.40 6.57 -1.97
CA TYR A 5 -14.64 7.70 -1.43
C TYR A 5 -13.52 7.25 -0.49
N LEU A 6 -13.79 6.29 0.40
CA LEU A 6 -12.78 5.71 1.28
C LEU A 6 -11.68 4.99 0.49
N GLU A 7 -12.04 4.29 -0.58
CA GLU A 7 -11.08 3.65 -1.48
C GLU A 7 -10.16 4.69 -2.14
N ILE A 8 -10.73 5.77 -2.68
CA ILE A 8 -9.97 6.86 -3.32
C ILE A 8 -9.00 7.50 -2.32
N LEU A 9 -9.45 7.77 -1.08
CA LEU A 9 -8.59 8.31 -0.03
C LEU A 9 -7.44 7.36 0.33
N LEU A 10 -7.70 6.05 0.37
CA LEU A 10 -6.68 5.05 0.65
C LEU A 10 -5.66 4.96 -0.48
N LEU A 11 -6.11 4.94 -1.74
CA LEU A 11 -5.24 4.94 -2.92
C LEU A 11 -4.36 6.19 -2.99
N SER A 12 -4.92 7.36 -2.69
CA SER A 12 -4.16 8.62 -2.62
C SER A 12 -3.04 8.56 -1.56
N GLN A 13 -3.32 8.01 -0.38
CA GLN A 13 -2.30 7.82 0.66
C GLN A 13 -1.20 6.84 0.23
N ILE A 14 -1.58 5.75 -0.44
CA ILE A 14 -0.63 4.77 -1.00
C ILE A 14 0.33 5.45 -1.98
N ASP A 15 -0.19 6.28 -2.89
CA ASP A 15 0.63 6.96 -3.90
C ASP A 15 1.56 8.01 -3.28
N ILE A 16 1.09 8.77 -2.29
CA ILE A 16 1.94 9.69 -1.52
C ILE A 16 3.08 8.91 -0.83
N LEU A 17 2.79 7.75 -0.24
CA LEU A 17 3.79 6.95 0.45
C LEU A 17 4.81 6.32 -0.50
N LYS A 18 4.40 5.90 -1.70
CA LYS A 18 5.32 5.42 -2.75
C LYS A 18 6.34 6.49 -3.13
N VAL A 19 5.87 7.73 -3.37
CA VAL A 19 6.75 8.86 -3.71
C VAL A 19 7.69 9.16 -2.54
N LYS A 20 7.18 9.18 -1.31
CA LYS A 20 7.98 9.36 -0.10
C LYS A 20 9.06 8.28 0.04
N MET A 21 8.70 7.01 -0.11
CA MET A 21 9.65 5.89 -0.03
C MET A 21 10.75 6.00 -1.09
N ALA A 22 10.39 6.32 -2.34
CA ALA A 22 11.37 6.51 -3.41
C ALA A 22 12.36 7.65 -3.08
N ASN A 23 11.87 8.75 -2.53
CA ASN A 23 12.72 9.87 -2.10
C ASN A 23 13.64 9.50 -0.94
N ILE A 24 13.13 8.78 0.07
CA ILE A 24 13.93 8.28 1.20
C ILE A 24 14.98 7.27 0.72
N ALA A 25 14.61 6.35 -0.15
CA ALA A 25 15.52 5.36 -0.71
C ALA A 25 16.63 6.01 -1.54
N LYS A 26 16.30 7.09 -2.28
CA LYS A 26 17.28 7.86 -3.03
C LYS A 26 18.26 8.60 -2.13
N SER A 27 17.83 9.08 -0.96
CA SER A 27 18.69 9.86 -0.04
C SER A 27 19.46 9.01 0.96
N THR A 28 18.87 7.91 1.44
CA THR A 28 19.41 7.08 2.55
C THR A 28 19.79 5.66 2.11
N GLY A 29 19.41 5.24 0.91
CA GLY A 29 19.60 3.89 0.41
C GLY A 29 18.40 2.98 0.68
N ILE A 30 18.26 1.92 -0.12
CA ILE A 30 17.11 0.99 -0.06
C ILE A 30 17.04 0.18 1.24
N ASN A 31 18.19 -0.06 1.87
CA ASN A 31 18.31 -0.87 3.08
C ASN A 31 18.38 -0.02 4.36
N SER A 32 18.20 1.30 4.26
CA SER A 32 18.16 2.16 5.43
C SER A 32 16.95 1.83 6.30
N TYR A 33 17.09 2.07 7.60
CA TYR A 33 15.99 1.89 8.53
C TYR A 33 14.75 2.70 8.12
N GLU A 34 14.96 3.92 7.62
CA GLU A 34 13.91 4.82 7.15
C GLU A 34 13.18 4.27 5.92
N THR A 35 13.92 3.73 4.94
CA THR A 35 13.31 3.12 3.75
C THR A 35 12.54 1.86 4.13
N LEU A 36 13.10 1.01 4.98
CA LEU A 36 12.46 -0.22 5.44
C LEU A 36 11.19 0.08 6.23
N ARG A 37 11.24 1.07 7.13
CA ARG A 37 10.06 1.52 7.88
C ARG A 37 8.98 2.05 6.93
N CYS A 38 9.35 2.88 5.96
CA CYS A 38 8.41 3.41 4.96
C CYS A 38 7.79 2.28 4.11
N SER A 39 8.57 1.25 3.77
CA SER A 39 8.07 0.05 3.08
C SER A 39 7.02 -0.70 3.90
N GLN A 40 7.24 -0.88 5.19
CA GLN A 40 6.28 -1.56 6.08
C GLN A 40 4.96 -0.78 6.23
N GLU A 41 5.04 0.54 6.31
CA GLU A 41 3.87 1.42 6.33
C GLU A 41 3.09 1.30 5.01
N LEU A 42 3.79 1.29 3.88
CA LEU A 42 3.18 1.12 2.55
C LEU A 42 2.51 -0.25 2.40
N ASP A 43 3.17 -1.33 2.82
CA ASP A 43 2.62 -2.69 2.79
C ASP A 43 1.36 -2.81 3.64
N THR A 44 1.29 -2.12 4.78
CA THR A 44 0.10 -2.10 5.63
C THR A 44 -1.09 -1.50 4.88
N LEU A 45 -0.89 -0.39 4.17
CA LEU A 45 -1.95 0.26 3.38
C LEU A 45 -2.37 -0.58 2.16
N LEU A 46 -1.41 -1.22 1.49
CA LEU A 46 -1.69 -2.14 0.38
C LEU A 46 -2.51 -3.33 0.84
N ASN A 47 -2.15 -3.93 1.98
CA ASN A 47 -2.92 -5.03 2.57
C ASN A 47 -4.33 -4.59 3.00
N LEU A 48 -4.47 -3.37 3.54
CA LEU A 48 -5.77 -2.79 3.84
C LEU A 48 -6.62 -2.65 2.57
N HIS A 49 -6.04 -2.11 1.50
CA HIS A 49 -6.74 -1.97 0.22
C HIS A 49 -7.18 -3.33 -0.32
N MET A 50 -6.27 -4.30 -0.31
CA MET A 50 -6.54 -5.67 -0.76
C MET A 50 -7.61 -6.38 0.07
N LYS A 51 -7.68 -6.13 1.38
CA LYS A 51 -8.65 -6.77 2.27
C LYS A 51 -10.07 -6.23 2.09
N TYR A 52 -10.21 -4.92 1.88
CA TYR A 52 -11.51 -4.24 1.93
C TYR A 52 -12.07 -3.86 0.56
N PHE A 53 -11.22 -3.64 -0.44
CA PHE A 53 -11.62 -3.10 -1.74
C PHE A 53 -11.27 -4.00 -2.91
N SER A 54 -10.21 -4.81 -2.81
CA SER A 54 -9.95 -5.85 -3.80
C SER A 54 -10.99 -6.95 -3.64
N LYS A 55 -11.96 -7.00 -4.56
CA LYS A 55 -12.81 -8.17 -4.75
C LYS A 55 -11.89 -9.32 -5.13
N LYS A 56 -11.40 -10.07 -4.14
CA LYS A 56 -10.89 -11.41 -4.42
C LYS A 56 -12.02 -12.11 -5.16
N ASN A 57 -11.80 -12.36 -6.46
CA ASN A 57 -12.29 -13.60 -7.04
C ASN A 57 -11.87 -14.65 -6.01
N LYS A 58 -12.85 -15.17 -5.26
CA LYS A 58 -12.68 -16.45 -4.58
C LYS A 58 -12.23 -17.36 -5.71
N ILE A 59 -10.93 -17.64 -5.79
CA ILE A 59 -10.47 -18.81 -6.49
C ILE A 59 -11.12 -19.91 -5.65
N SER A 60 -12.26 -20.35 -6.16
CA SER A 60 -12.92 -21.57 -5.79
C SER A 60 -11.86 -22.64 -5.68
N ASP A 61 -11.96 -23.41 -4.60
CA ASP A 61 -11.33 -24.70 -4.40
C ASP A 61 -10.84 -25.32 -5.72
N ALA A 62 -9.53 -25.41 -5.88
CA ALA A 62 -8.93 -26.35 -6.81
C ALA A 62 -8.12 -27.32 -5.95
N SER A 63 -8.66 -28.54 -5.92
CA SER A 63 -8.26 -29.73 -5.19
C SER A 63 -6.80 -30.15 -5.42
#